data_AF-A0A3C1SN47-F1
#
_entry.id   AF-A0A3C1SN47-F1
#
_cell.length_a   1.000
_cell.length_b   1.000
_cell.length_c   1.000
_cell.angle_alpha   90.00
_cell.angle_beta   90.00
_cell.angle_gamma   90.00
#
_symmetry.space_group_name_H-M   'P 1'
#
loop_
_entity.id
_entity.type
_entity.pdbx_description
1 polymer ?
#
loop_
_entity_poly.entity_id
_entity_poly.type
_entity_poly.pdbx_seq_one_letter_code
_entity_poly.pdbx_strand_id
1 'polypeptide(L)'
;MENFVPVFESKVKKLHEKVVEELSVPKKERNKKRLKKMLKELKSLKKTIRSAKKVKTCPHCGFPLWDDEPSSDADTEAVPS
;
A
#
# COMPACT_ATOMS: atom_id res chain seq x y z
N MET A 1 -15.86 -2.89 -13.63
CA MET A 1 -15.62 -3.73 -12.44
C MET A 1 -15.05 -2.83 -11.36
N GLU A 2 -15.53 -2.90 -10.13
CA GLU A 2 -15.07 -2.00 -9.07
C GLU A 2 -13.62 -2.31 -8.69
N ASN A 3 -12.76 -1.30 -8.69
CA ASN A 3 -11.37 -1.43 -8.26
C ASN A 3 -11.30 -1.34 -6.73
N PHE A 4 -10.98 -2.44 -6.05
CA PHE A 4 -10.83 -2.47 -4.58
C PHE A 4 -9.44 -2.02 -4.10
N VAL A 5 -8.47 -1.80 -4.99
CA VAL A 5 -7.10 -1.39 -4.61
C VAL A 5 -7.09 -0.13 -3.71
N PRO A 6 -7.86 0.95 -4.00
CA PRO A 6 -7.90 2.14 -3.14
C PRO A 6 -8.39 1.86 -1.71
N VAL A 7 -9.29 0.88 -1.53
CA VAL A 7 -9.77 0.45 -0.21
C VAL A 7 -8.63 -0.18 0.59
N PHE A 8 -7.84 -1.04 -0.05
CA PHE A 8 -6.68 -1.66 0.58
C PHE A 8 -5.56 -0.66 0.86
N GLU A 9 -5.33 0.32 -0.01
CA GLU A 9 -4.37 1.40 0.22
C GLU A 9 -4.76 2.27 1.43
N SER A 10 -6.04 2.61 1.54
CA SER A 10 -6.58 3.31 2.71
C SER A 10 -6.38 2.52 3.99
N LYS A 11 -6.57 1.19 3.95
CA LYS A 11 -6.30 0.30 5.09
C LYS A 11 -4.81 0.27 5.45
N VAL A 12 -3.92 0.22 4.47
CA VAL A 12 -2.46 0.27 4.70
C VAL A 12 -2.06 1.56 5.40
N LYS A 13 -2.63 2.71 4.99
CA LYS A 13 -2.37 4.02 5.62
C LYS A 13 -2.78 4.02 7.09
N LYS A 14 -4.01 3.59 7.40
CA LYS A 14 -4.51 3.48 8.79
C LYS A 14 -3.67 2.51 9.64
N LEU A 15 -3.21 1.40 9.05
CA LEU A 15 -2.37 0.43 9.77
C LEU A 15 -0.97 0.97 10.03
N HIS A 16 -0.42 1.76 9.11
CA HIS A 16 0.85 2.46 9.28
C HIS A 16 0.78 3.47 10.44
N GLU A 17 -0.27 4.29 10.49
CA GLU A 17 -0.50 5.25 11.58
C GLU A 17 -0.51 4.56 12.95
N LYS A 18 -1.24 3.44 13.08
CA LYS A 18 -1.26 2.62 14.31
C LYS A 18 0.10 2.04 14.69
N VAL A 19 0.94 1.70 13.71
CA VAL A 19 2.31 1.24 13.96
C VAL A 19 3.17 2.39 14.48
N VAL A 20 3.06 3.59 13.90
CA VAL A 20 3.80 4.77 14.35
C VAL A 20 3.40 5.14 15.79
N GLU A 21 2.09 5.13 16.08
CA GLU A 21 1.55 5.36 17.42
C GLU A 21 2.08 4.35 18.45
N GLU A 22 2.12 3.05 18.12
CA GLU A 22 2.69 2.04 19.03
C GLU A 22 4.22 2.18 19.18
N LEU A 23 4.91 2.73 18.17
CA LEU A 23 6.35 2.99 18.22
C LEU A 23 6.69 4.24 19.04
N SER A 24 5.79 5.21 19.16
CA SER A 24 5.99 6.39 20.02
C SER A 24 5.91 6.03 21.51
N VAL A 25 5.19 4.96 21.85
CA VAL A 25 5.17 4.40 23.22
C VAL A 25 6.56 3.89 23.63
N PRO A 26 7.01 4.14 24.87
CA PRO A 26 8.27 3.62 25.40
C PRO A 26 8.40 2.11 25.24
N LYS A 27 9.60 1.63 24.93
CA LYS A 27 9.88 0.21 24.63
C LYS A 27 9.47 -0.76 25.75
N LYS A 28 9.42 -0.29 27.00
CA LYS A 28 9.01 -1.08 28.18
C LYS A 28 7.50 -1.30 28.24
N GLU A 29 6.71 -0.32 27.82
CA GLU A 29 5.24 -0.33 27.86
C GLU A 29 4.62 -0.80 26.55
N ARG A 30 5.40 -0.80 25.47
CA ARG A 30 4.98 -1.21 24.13
C ARG A 30 4.51 -2.66 24.06
N ASN A 31 3.37 -2.87 23.41
CA ASN A 31 2.88 -4.19 23.06
C ASN A 31 3.59 -4.76 21.82
N LYS A 32 4.75 -5.39 22.07
CA LYS A 32 5.60 -6.00 21.04
C LYS A 32 4.87 -7.07 20.21
N LYS A 33 3.93 -7.81 20.80
CA LYS A 33 3.16 -8.85 20.10
C LYS A 33 2.22 -8.21 19.08
N ARG A 34 1.48 -7.17 19.49
CA ARG A 34 0.60 -6.39 18.61
C ARG A 34 1.39 -5.73 17.48
N LEU A 35 2.51 -5.07 17.80
CA LEU A 35 3.37 -4.42 16.81
C LEU A 35 3.85 -5.40 15.72
N LYS A 36 4.36 -6.57 16.12
CA LYS A 36 4.79 -7.61 15.16
C LYS A 36 3.65 -8.06 14.25
N LYS A 37 2.44 -8.22 14.79
CA LYS A 37 1.24 -8.59 13.99
C LYS A 37 0.90 -7.49 12.97
N MET A 38 0.87 -6.22 13.39
CA MET A 38 0.61 -5.09 12.50
C MET A 38 1.65 -4.98 11.38
N LEU A 39 2.94 -5.15 11.69
CA LEU A 39 4.01 -5.12 10.69
C LEU A 39 3.90 -6.27 9.68
N LYS A 40 3.52 -7.47 10.12
CA LYS A 40 3.29 -8.62 9.22
C LYS A 40 2.13 -8.35 8.29
N GLU A 41 1.01 -7.86 8.81
CA GLU A 41 -0.18 -7.52 8.02
C GLU A 41 0.12 -6.42 7.00
N LEU A 42 0.86 -5.39 7.40
CA LEU A 42 1.25 -4.27 6.53
C LEU A 42 2.14 -4.75 5.36
N LYS A 43 3.11 -5.63 5.63
CA LYS A 43 3.94 -6.25 4.58
C LYS A 43 3.11 -7.12 3.63
N SER A 44 2.18 -7.93 4.14
CA SER A 44 1.33 -8.76 3.30
C SER A 44 0.40 -7.93 2.42
N LEU A 45 -0.24 -6.89 2.95
CA LEU A 45 -1.12 -6.00 2.18
C LEU A 45 -0.36 -5.28 1.08
N LYS A 46 0.82 -4.73 1.37
CA LYS A 46 1.67 -4.09 0.34
C LYS A 46 2.04 -5.06 -0.78
N LYS A 47 2.34 -6.32 -0.44
CA LYS A 47 2.63 -7.36 -1.45
C LYS A 47 1.40 -7.64 -2.31
N THR A 48 0.23 -7.81 -1.71
CA THR A 48 -1.03 -8.05 -2.42
C THR A 48 -1.38 -6.89 -3.35
N ILE A 49 -1.29 -5.64 -2.88
CA ILE A 49 -1.56 -4.45 -3.71
C ILE A 49 -0.60 -4.40 -4.90
N ARG A 50 0.70 -4.63 -4.66
CA ARG A 50 1.69 -4.65 -5.74
C ARG A 50 1.42 -5.75 -6.76
N SER A 51 1.03 -6.95 -6.31
CA SER A 51 0.65 -8.03 -7.22
C SER A 51 -0.62 -7.69 -7.98
N ALA A 52 -1.63 -7.12 -7.32
CA ALA A 52 -2.87 -6.69 -7.93
C ALA A 52 -2.59 -5.71 -9.06
N LYS A 53 -1.89 -4.59 -8.79
CA LYS A 53 -1.54 -3.55 -9.78
C LYS A 53 -0.81 -4.08 -11.03
N LYS A 54 -0.11 -5.21 -10.95
CA LYS A 54 0.54 -5.84 -12.12
C LYS A 54 -0.44 -6.54 -13.06
N VAL A 55 -1.59 -6.98 -12.55
CA VAL A 55 -2.61 -7.66 -13.34
C VAL A 55 -3.43 -6.58 -14.07
N LYS A 56 -3.01 -6.25 -15.29
CA LYS A 56 -3.68 -5.22 -16.10
C LYS A 56 -4.95 -5.71 -16.78
N THR A 57 -5.03 -7.00 -17.05
CA THR A 57 -6.13 -7.61 -17.83
C THR A 57 -6.69 -8.84 -17.13
N CYS A 58 -8.00 -9.05 -17.29
CA CYS A 58 -8.66 -10.23 -16.77
C CYS A 58 -8.19 -11.49 -17.52
N PRO A 59 -7.74 -12.55 -16.83
CA PRO A 59 -7.27 -13.78 -17.48
C PRO A 59 -8.40 -14.59 -18.15
N HIS A 60 -9.67 -14.29 -17.85
CA HIS A 60 -10.82 -14.98 -18.43
C HIS A 60 -11.31 -14.33 -19.74
N CYS A 61 -11.29 -13.00 -19.84
CA CYS A 61 -11.89 -12.27 -20.96
C CYS A 61 -10.94 -11.29 -21.67
N GLY A 62 -9.72 -11.09 -21.18
CA GLY A 62 -8.73 -10.21 -21.80
C GLY A 62 -8.98 -8.70 -21.64
N PHE A 63 -10.15 -8.30 -21.14
CA PHE A 63 -10.45 -6.89 -20.90
C PHE A 63 -9.59 -6.29 -19.77
N PRO A 64 -9.26 -4.98 -19.84
CA PRO A 64 -8.57 -4.27 -18.77
C PRO A 64 -9.32 -4.36 -17.44
N LEU A 65 -8.59 -4.58 -16.35
CA LEU A 65 -9.13 -4.62 -14.98
C LEU A 65 -9.36 -3.22 -14.40
N TRP A 66 -8.56 -2.25 -14.85
CA TRP A 66 -8.63 -0.84 -14.47
C TRP A 66 -7.91 0.00 -15.52
N ASP A 67 -8.34 1.24 -15.69
CA ASP A 67 -7.62 2.24 -16.47
C ASP A 67 -6.37 2.66 -15.68
N ASP A 68 -5.18 2.33 -16.20
CA ASP A 68 -3.92 2.95 -15.75
C ASP A 68 -3.99 4.42 -16.17
N GLU A 69 -4.50 5.30 -15.30
CA GLU A 69 -4.13 6.71 -15.41
C GLU A 69 -2.61 6.77 -15.20
N PRO A 70 -1.82 7.25 -16.15
CA PRO A 70 -0.37 7.29 -16.00
C PRO A 70 -0.02 8.14 -14.78
N SER A 71 0.50 7.50 -13.73
CA SER A 71 1.04 8.19 -12.56
C SER A 71 2.15 9.12 -13.04
N SER A 72 1.89 10.42 -13.02
CA SER A 72 2.76 11.49 -13.49
C SER A 72 3.97 11.76 -12.58
N ASP A 73 4.48 10.74 -11.89
CA ASP A 73 5.77 10.81 -11.19
C ASP A 73 6.91 10.52 -12.18
N ALA A 74 6.98 11.35 -13.24
CA ALA A 74 8.18 11.53 -14.02
C ALA A 74 8.88 12.77 -13.46
N ASP A 75 9.87 12.53 -12.59
CA ASP A 75 10.81 13.53 -12.09
C ASP A 75 11.32 14.40 -13.25
N THR A 76 10.79 15.62 -13.35
CA THR A 76 11.38 16.66 -14.18
C THR A 76 12.25 17.50 -13.26
N GLU A 77 13.47 17.02 -12.97
CA GLU A 77 14.54 17.90 -12.48
C GLU A 77 14.95 18.84 -13.61
N ALA A 78 14.29 20.00 -13.68
CA ALA A 78 14.77 21.15 -14.44
C ALA A 78 15.64 22.01 -13.51
N VAL A 79 16.95 21.82 -13.59
CA VAL A 79 17.95 22.69 -12.97
C VAL A 79 18.06 23.97 -13.83
N PRO A 80 17.78 25.18 -13.31
CA PRO A 80 18.03 26.41 -14.05
C PRO A 80 19.53 26.72 -14.10
N SER A 81 20.02 27.06 -15.29
CA SER A 81 21.39 27.54 -15.57
C SER A 81 21.57 29.00 -15.21
#